data_AF-A0A7K8M6T5-F1
#
_entry.id   AF-A0A7K8M6T5-F1
#
_cell.length_a   1.000
_cell.length_b   1.000
_cell.length_c   1.000
_cell.angle_alpha   90.00
_cell.angle_beta   90.00
_cell.angle_gamma   90.00
#
_symmetry.space_group_name_H-M   'P 1'
#
loop_
_entity.id
_entity.type
_entity.pdbx_description
1 polymer ?
#
loop_
_entity_poly.entity_id
_entity_poly.type
_entity_poly.pdbx_seq_one_letter_code
_entity_poly.pdbx_strand_id
1 'polypeptide(L)'
;DKTNMFPLIQRRCFNTPFKLQNLTGPRLPLYGKNETTWSSFALRLRRDECPLSTSLSLKPASVYTTKLQAFHTSLPVFKKKTPAEPEAESQKSLESLKDSPKPVLYLSLGGLIPFVAVPLAMAIQGTYCPELAFAQVAYGAATASFLGGMRWGFALPENSPAKPDWSNLANGIVPALLACQALLFKDITQGAVMLMLALGIMLHYDISVFPTYPRWFKVLRVVGTVVMVLSLLATVALKAFLEVEQSDDGKIRQN
;
A
#
# COMPACT_ATOMS: atom_id res chain seq x y z
N ASP A 1 -7.54 45.98 49.02
CA ASP A 1 -6.16 45.84 48.53
C ASP A 1 -5.89 44.35 48.30
N LYS A 2 -5.35 44.01 47.12
CA LYS A 2 -4.84 42.68 46.68
C LYS A 2 -5.86 41.54 46.47
N THR A 3 -6.38 41.35 45.24
CA THR A 3 -5.83 40.64 44.05
C THR A 3 -6.12 39.14 44.00
N ASN A 4 -6.98 38.79 43.04
CA ASN A 4 -7.24 37.47 42.46
C ASN A 4 -5.96 36.74 42.05
N MET A 5 -5.92 35.41 42.23
CA MET A 5 -4.91 34.57 41.58
C MET A 5 -5.50 33.19 41.21
N PHE A 6 -6.02 33.09 39.98
CA PHE A 6 -6.26 31.82 39.29
C PHE A 6 -4.99 31.47 38.49
N PRO A 7 -4.43 30.26 38.58
CA PRO A 7 -3.33 29.86 37.69
C PRO A 7 -3.89 29.34 36.35
N LEU A 8 -3.59 30.08 35.28
CA LEU A 8 -3.78 29.66 33.89
C LEU A 8 -2.70 28.65 33.49
N ILE A 9 -3.14 27.47 33.03
CA ILE A 9 -2.28 26.43 32.46
C ILE A 9 -1.83 26.88 31.06
N GLN A 10 -0.56 27.26 30.98
CA GLN A 10 0.13 27.72 29.77
C GLN A 10 0.45 26.54 28.84
N ARG A 11 -0.18 26.51 27.66
CA ARG A 11 0.18 25.62 26.54
C ARG A 11 1.59 25.96 26.05
N ARG A 12 2.55 25.03 26.17
CA ARG A 12 3.86 25.13 25.49
C ARG A 12 3.66 24.79 24.01
N CYS A 13 3.64 25.82 23.17
CA CYS A 13 3.86 25.68 21.74
C CYS A 13 5.37 25.53 21.47
N PHE A 14 5.74 24.55 20.64
CA PHE A 14 7.08 24.38 20.11
C PHE A 14 7.46 25.59 19.23
N ASN A 15 8.45 26.37 19.65
CA ASN A 15 9.10 27.37 18.83
C ASN A 15 10.43 26.81 18.33
N THR A 16 10.48 26.36 17.08
CA THR A 16 11.74 26.11 16.36
C THR A 16 12.03 27.32 15.46
N PRO A 17 13.14 28.05 15.63
CA PRO A 17 13.47 29.16 14.74
C PRO A 17 14.06 28.64 13.43
N PHE A 18 13.34 28.85 12.33
CA PHE A 18 13.81 28.61 10.96
C PHE A 18 14.75 29.77 10.56
N LYS A 19 16.07 29.54 10.55
CA LYS A 19 17.06 30.51 10.04
C LYS A 19 17.11 30.43 8.51
N LEU A 20 16.46 31.38 7.85
CA LEU A 20 16.57 31.62 6.42
C LEU A 20 17.90 32.33 6.13
N GLN A 21 18.85 31.67 5.47
CA GLN A 21 20.06 32.32 4.97
C GLN A 21 19.77 32.90 3.58
N ASN A 22 19.64 34.24 3.52
CA ASN A 22 19.57 34.99 2.27
C ASN A 22 20.97 35.04 1.64
N LEU A 23 21.16 34.30 0.55
CA LEU A 23 22.34 34.41 -0.31
C LEU A 23 22.09 35.48 -1.38
N THR A 24 22.74 36.62 -1.18
CA THR A 24 22.86 37.76 -2.10
C THR A 24 23.50 37.31 -3.41
N GLY A 25 22.74 37.36 -4.51
CA GLY A 25 23.25 37.15 -5.87
C GLY A 25 23.86 38.42 -6.49
N PRO A 26 24.93 38.33 -7.29
CA PRO A 26 25.35 39.40 -8.18
C PRO A 26 24.75 39.24 -9.60
N ARG A 27 24.56 40.41 -10.22
CA ARG A 27 23.81 40.69 -11.46
C ARG A 27 24.52 40.19 -12.74
N LEU A 28 23.68 39.94 -13.74
CA LEU A 28 23.93 39.70 -15.18
C LEU A 28 25.03 40.58 -15.82
N PRO A 29 25.65 40.04 -16.88
CA PRO A 29 25.61 40.72 -18.17
C PRO A 29 25.11 39.82 -19.31
N LEU A 30 24.24 40.40 -20.14
CA LEU A 30 23.75 39.91 -21.43
C LEU A 30 24.88 39.84 -22.45
N TYR A 31 25.06 38.70 -23.15
CA TYR A 31 25.59 38.66 -24.52
C TYR A 31 25.45 37.27 -25.17
N GLY A 32 24.98 37.23 -26.43
CA GLY A 32 25.47 36.27 -27.44
C GLY A 32 24.78 34.92 -27.62
N LYS A 33 23.69 34.93 -28.41
CA LYS A 33 23.41 34.11 -29.60
C LYS A 33 23.99 32.65 -29.72
N ASN A 34 23.07 31.77 -30.13
CA ASN A 34 23.10 30.60 -31.04
C ASN A 34 23.83 29.25 -30.74
N GLU A 35 22.99 28.20 -30.89
CA GLU A 35 23.23 26.86 -31.47
C GLU A 35 23.80 25.71 -30.58
N THR A 36 22.94 24.68 -30.49
CA THR A 36 23.15 23.22 -30.53
C THR A 36 24.00 22.47 -29.49
N THR A 37 23.43 21.33 -29.08
CA THR A 37 24.07 20.12 -28.52
C THR A 37 24.23 20.08 -27.00
N TRP A 38 23.32 19.41 -26.29
CA TRP A 38 23.52 19.01 -24.89
C TRP A 38 23.83 17.51 -24.82
N SER A 39 25.09 17.19 -24.57
CA SER A 39 25.54 15.84 -24.24
C SER A 39 25.39 15.59 -22.73
N SER A 40 25.22 14.32 -22.40
CA SER A 40 24.95 13.77 -21.09
C SER A 40 25.97 14.17 -20.02
N PHE A 41 25.49 14.69 -18.89
CA PHE A 41 26.32 14.90 -17.70
C PHE A 41 26.50 13.59 -16.93
N ALA A 42 27.70 13.03 -17.04
CA ALA A 42 28.19 11.92 -16.22
C ALA A 42 28.45 12.39 -14.77
N LEU A 43 27.78 11.75 -13.81
CA LEU A 43 28.07 11.89 -12.38
C LEU A 43 29.37 11.15 -12.04
N ARG A 44 30.38 11.92 -11.59
CA ARG A 44 31.64 11.42 -11.04
C ARG A 44 31.41 10.81 -9.66
N LEU A 45 31.57 9.50 -9.55
CA LEU A 45 31.73 8.79 -8.27
C LEU A 45 33.18 8.96 -7.78
N ARG A 46 33.35 9.57 -6.61
CA ARG A 46 34.65 9.73 -5.93
C ARG A 46 35.04 8.39 -5.32
N ARG A 47 36.18 7.86 -5.75
CA ARG A 47 36.82 6.62 -5.29
C ARG A 47 37.96 7.03 -4.38
N ASP A 48 37.84 6.79 -3.07
CA ASP A 48 38.97 6.89 -2.13
C ASP A 48 39.49 5.47 -1.89
N GLU A 49 40.71 5.20 -2.38
CA GLU A 49 41.46 3.98 -2.12
C GLU A 49 42.42 4.20 -0.96
N CYS A 50 42.61 3.16 -0.14
CA CYS A 50 43.86 2.92 0.58
C CYS A 50 44.20 1.41 0.54
N PRO A 51 45.42 1.03 0.12
CA PRO A 51 45.85 -0.36 -0.04
C PRO A 51 46.68 -0.88 1.15
N LEU A 52 46.92 -2.20 1.14
CA LEU A 52 47.92 -3.04 1.86
C LEU A 52 47.23 -4.22 2.58
N SER A 53 47.08 -5.35 1.89
CA SER A 53 48.05 -6.47 1.85
C SER A 53 48.19 -7.23 3.17
N THR A 54 47.55 -8.41 3.24
CA THR A 54 48.10 -9.57 3.94
C THR A 54 47.54 -10.81 3.24
N SER A 55 48.45 -11.60 2.66
CA SER A 55 48.19 -12.93 2.11
C SER A 55 48.88 -13.93 3.01
N LEU A 56 48.17 -14.95 3.48
CA LEU A 56 48.61 -16.35 3.41
C LEU A 56 47.56 -17.28 4.06
N SER A 57 47.29 -18.38 3.36
CA SER A 57 47.43 -19.74 3.90
C SER A 57 46.19 -20.63 3.77
N LEU A 58 46.36 -21.65 2.91
CA LEU A 58 45.45 -22.75 2.64
C LEU A 58 45.09 -23.54 3.89
N LYS A 59 43.83 -24.00 3.95
CA LYS A 59 43.51 -25.35 4.42
C LYS A 59 42.45 -26.00 3.52
N PRO A 60 42.67 -27.23 3.03
CA PRO A 60 41.65 -27.97 2.27
C PRO A 60 40.61 -28.53 3.25
N ALA A 61 39.34 -28.18 3.03
CA ALA A 61 38.23 -28.78 3.77
C ALA A 61 37.90 -30.16 3.19
N SER A 62 37.85 -31.17 4.05
CA SER A 62 37.68 -32.58 3.71
C SER A 62 36.34 -32.86 3.03
N VAL A 63 36.41 -33.53 1.89
CA VAL A 63 35.27 -34.15 1.21
C VAL A 63 34.75 -35.30 2.08
N TYR A 64 33.66 -35.05 2.81
CA TYR A 64 32.87 -36.13 3.40
C TYR A 64 31.84 -36.61 2.38
N THR A 65 31.92 -37.90 2.09
CA THR A 65 31.04 -38.65 1.22
C THR A 65 29.63 -38.67 1.81
N THR A 66 28.68 -38.02 1.14
CA THR A 66 27.25 -38.16 1.44
C THR A 66 26.81 -39.57 1.07
N LYS A 67 26.56 -40.40 2.08
CA LYS A 67 25.93 -41.71 1.93
C LYS A 67 24.46 -41.49 1.55
N LEU A 68 24.11 -41.83 0.31
CA LEU A 68 22.75 -41.98 -0.17
C LEU A 68 22.05 -43.07 0.66
N GLN A 69 21.13 -42.69 1.52
CA GLN A 69 20.20 -43.62 2.16
C GLN A 69 18.80 -43.29 1.65
N ALA A 70 18.28 -44.19 0.82
CA ALA A 70 16.91 -44.19 0.36
C ALA A 70 15.99 -44.33 1.57
N PHE A 71 15.26 -43.27 1.89
CA PHE A 71 14.16 -43.35 2.84
C PHE A 71 12.85 -43.45 2.06
N HIS A 72 12.11 -44.49 2.41
CA HIS A 72 10.90 -44.95 1.78
C HIS A 72 9.81 -43.86 1.74
N THR A 73 9.22 -43.72 0.55
CA THR A 73 7.97 -43.03 0.29
C THR A 73 6.84 -43.67 1.10
N SER A 74 6.34 -42.94 2.10
CA SER A 74 4.98 -43.14 2.59
C SER A 74 4.24 -41.80 2.47
N LEU A 75 3.20 -41.81 1.65
CA LEU A 75 2.32 -40.66 1.44
C LEU A 75 1.59 -40.37 2.76
N PRO A 76 1.57 -39.12 3.26
CA PRO A 76 0.65 -38.77 4.32
C PRO A 76 -0.75 -38.74 3.74
N VAL A 77 -1.55 -39.76 4.08
CA VAL A 77 -2.99 -39.79 3.85
C VAL A 77 -3.58 -38.53 4.46
N PHE A 78 -4.05 -37.65 3.58
CA PHE A 78 -4.73 -36.41 3.89
C PHE A 78 -6.01 -36.75 4.66
N LYS A 79 -5.95 -36.73 6.00
CA LYS A 79 -7.16 -36.71 6.83
C LYS A 79 -7.86 -35.39 6.56
N LYS A 80 -8.86 -35.44 5.69
CA LYS A 80 -9.86 -34.39 5.47
C LYS A 80 -10.55 -34.11 6.81
N LYS A 81 -10.06 -33.06 7.50
CA LYS A 81 -10.74 -32.48 8.66
C LYS A 81 -11.88 -31.63 8.11
N THR A 82 -13.11 -32.09 8.30
CA THR A 82 -14.33 -31.32 8.08
C THR A 82 -14.25 -30.02 8.90
N PRO A 83 -14.27 -28.81 8.30
CA PRO A 83 -14.33 -27.57 9.06
C PRO A 83 -15.80 -27.31 9.41
N ALA A 84 -16.19 -27.63 10.64
CA ALA A 84 -17.29 -26.95 11.29
C ALA A 84 -16.69 -25.77 12.07
N GLU A 85 -16.63 -24.59 11.44
CA GLU A 85 -16.61 -23.22 12.03
C GLU A 85 -15.99 -22.19 11.06
N PRO A 86 -16.80 -21.57 10.19
CA PRO A 86 -16.50 -20.22 9.69
C PRO A 86 -17.21 -19.13 10.53
N GLU A 87 -18.30 -19.47 11.22
CA GLU A 87 -19.16 -18.47 11.88
C GLU A 87 -18.63 -17.99 13.23
N ALA A 88 -18.10 -18.88 14.08
CA ALA A 88 -17.59 -18.50 15.39
C ALA A 88 -16.27 -17.72 15.32
N GLU A 89 -15.40 -18.02 14.36
CA GLU A 89 -14.17 -17.25 14.12
C GLU A 89 -14.48 -15.84 13.61
N SER A 90 -15.49 -15.71 12.73
CA SER A 90 -15.96 -14.43 12.22
C SER A 90 -16.56 -13.56 13.34
N GLN A 91 -17.45 -14.11 14.16
CA GLN A 91 -18.04 -13.39 15.30
C GLN A 91 -16.98 -12.94 16.31
N LYS A 92 -16.03 -13.81 16.65
CA LYS A 92 -14.92 -13.47 17.55
C LYS A 92 -13.99 -12.41 16.96
N SER A 93 -13.84 -12.37 15.63
CA SER A 93 -13.06 -11.33 14.96
C SER A 93 -13.75 -9.97 15.01
N LEU A 94 -15.07 -9.93 14.81
CA LEU A 94 -15.86 -8.69 14.85
C LEU A 94 -15.92 -8.09 16.26
N GLU A 95 -16.01 -8.94 17.29
CA GLU A 95 -15.94 -8.50 18.69
C GLU A 95 -14.61 -7.79 19.00
N SER A 96 -13.49 -8.24 18.41
CA SER A 96 -12.19 -7.58 18.58
C SER A 96 -12.15 -6.16 18.02
N LEU A 97 -13.04 -5.77 17.10
CA LEU A 97 -13.12 -4.39 16.61
C LEU A 97 -13.62 -3.41 17.68
N LYS A 98 -14.38 -3.88 18.68
CA LYS A 98 -14.84 -3.04 19.80
C LYS A 98 -13.68 -2.55 20.66
N ASP A 99 -12.56 -3.27 20.66
CA ASP A 99 -11.34 -2.90 21.38
C ASP A 99 -10.51 -1.83 20.65
N SER A 100 -10.89 -1.48 19.41
CA SER A 100 -10.18 -0.48 18.60
C SER A 100 -10.41 0.94 19.15
N PRO A 101 -9.39 1.82 19.12
CA PRO A 101 -9.58 3.24 19.37
C PRO A 101 -10.66 3.82 18.45
N LYS A 102 -11.70 4.42 19.04
CA LYS A 102 -12.85 4.99 18.30
C LYS A 102 -12.47 5.85 17.09
N PRO A 103 -11.47 6.76 17.17
CA PRO A 103 -11.10 7.59 16.02
C PRO A 103 -10.63 6.76 14.82
N VAL A 104 -9.86 5.70 15.06
CA VAL A 104 -9.34 4.84 13.99
C VAL A 104 -10.47 4.10 13.29
N LEU A 105 -11.46 3.62 14.06
CA LEU A 105 -12.62 2.94 13.52
C LEU A 105 -13.47 3.88 12.65
N TYR A 106 -13.82 5.08 13.16
CA TYR A 106 -14.61 6.04 12.39
C TYR A 106 -13.90 6.54 11.13
N LEU A 107 -12.60 6.86 11.22
CA LEU A 107 -11.83 7.31 10.06
C LEU A 107 -11.67 6.20 9.02
N SER A 108 -11.47 4.96 9.45
CA SER A 108 -11.37 3.83 8.53
C SER A 108 -12.69 3.55 7.82
N LEU A 109 -13.82 3.61 8.53
CA LEU A 109 -15.16 3.49 7.93
C LEU A 109 -15.46 4.66 6.98
N GLY A 110 -15.12 5.89 7.37
CA GLY A 110 -15.27 7.06 6.52
C GLY A 110 -14.46 6.97 5.22
N GLY A 111 -13.25 6.41 5.28
CA GLY A 111 -12.42 6.14 4.11
C GLY A 111 -13.01 5.11 3.12
N LEU A 112 -13.99 4.31 3.53
CA LEU A 112 -14.65 3.35 2.61
C LEU A 112 -15.79 3.98 1.81
N ILE A 113 -16.23 5.19 2.16
CA ILE A 113 -17.38 5.84 1.52
C ILE A 113 -17.19 5.98 0.00
N PRO A 114 -16.06 6.50 -0.53
CA PRO A 114 -15.91 6.64 -1.99
C PRO A 114 -15.88 5.29 -2.71
N PHE A 115 -15.44 4.21 -2.06
CA PHE A 115 -15.47 2.88 -2.65
C PHE A 115 -16.90 2.39 -2.85
N VAL A 116 -17.76 2.50 -1.82
CA VAL A 116 -19.13 1.97 -1.86
C VAL A 116 -20.07 2.90 -2.63
N ALA A 117 -19.88 4.21 -2.51
CA ALA A 117 -20.77 5.21 -3.10
C ALA A 117 -20.79 5.14 -4.64
N VAL A 118 -19.65 4.87 -5.27
CA VAL A 118 -19.54 4.81 -6.74
C VAL A 118 -20.41 3.71 -7.37
N PRO A 119 -20.22 2.41 -7.07
CA PRO A 119 -21.05 1.35 -7.64
C PRO A 119 -22.51 1.50 -7.22
N LEU A 120 -22.78 1.96 -6.00
CA LEU A 120 -24.16 2.21 -5.56
C LEU A 120 -24.84 3.30 -6.38
N ALA A 121 -24.16 4.42 -6.64
CA ALA A 121 -24.68 5.49 -7.47
C ALA A 121 -24.97 5.02 -8.91
N MET A 122 -24.07 4.24 -9.50
CA MET A 122 -24.27 3.65 -10.83
C MET A 122 -25.45 2.66 -10.85
N ALA A 123 -25.58 1.83 -9.82
CA ALA A 123 -26.69 0.88 -9.70
C ALA A 123 -28.04 1.60 -9.58
N ILE A 124 -28.11 2.69 -8.80
CA ILE A 124 -29.33 3.49 -8.65
C ILE A 124 -29.69 4.23 -9.95
N GLN A 125 -28.68 4.77 -10.65
CA GLN A 125 -28.89 5.51 -11.90
C GLN A 125 -29.16 4.58 -13.11
N GLY A 126 -28.85 3.29 -12.98
CA GLY A 126 -28.95 2.33 -14.09
C GLY A 126 -28.03 2.66 -15.27
N THR A 127 -27.01 3.49 -15.05
CA THR A 127 -26.11 3.98 -16.11
C THR A 127 -24.66 3.90 -15.64
N TYR A 128 -23.79 3.46 -16.54
CA TYR A 128 -22.36 3.37 -16.26
C TYR A 128 -21.69 4.71 -16.55
N CYS A 129 -21.07 5.31 -15.52
CA CYS A 129 -20.34 6.58 -15.63
C CYS A 129 -18.83 6.34 -15.53
N PRO A 130 -18.06 6.33 -16.63
CA PRO A 130 -16.63 5.99 -16.60
C PRO A 130 -15.80 6.93 -15.72
N GLU A 131 -16.21 8.19 -15.57
CA GLU A 131 -15.54 9.18 -14.72
C GLU A 131 -15.63 8.81 -13.24
N LEU A 132 -16.79 8.30 -12.78
CA LEU A 132 -16.97 7.84 -11.41
C LEU A 132 -16.17 6.57 -11.15
N ALA A 133 -16.15 5.63 -12.11
CA ALA A 133 -15.36 4.42 -11.98
C ALA A 133 -13.85 4.73 -11.95
N PHE A 134 -13.40 5.65 -12.79
CA PHE A 134 -12.03 6.16 -12.74
C PHE A 134 -11.72 6.82 -11.38
N ALA A 135 -12.63 7.66 -10.86
CA ALA A 135 -12.46 8.29 -9.56
C ALA A 135 -12.34 7.26 -8.43
N GLN A 136 -13.09 6.15 -8.49
CA GLN A 136 -12.98 5.06 -7.53
C GLN A 136 -11.61 4.37 -7.60
N VAL A 137 -11.10 4.08 -8.80
CA VAL A 137 -9.77 3.49 -9.00
C VAL A 137 -8.67 4.46 -8.54
N ALA A 138 -8.77 5.74 -8.88
CA ALA A 138 -7.86 6.79 -8.45
C ALA A 138 -7.83 6.93 -6.92
N TYR A 139 -9.00 6.93 -6.29
CA TYR A 139 -9.11 6.94 -4.84
C TYR A 139 -8.49 5.69 -4.20
N GLY A 140 -8.69 4.53 -4.81
CA GLY A 140 -8.07 3.30 -4.33
C GLY A 140 -6.55 3.29 -4.49
N ALA A 141 -6.02 3.85 -5.57
CA ALA A 141 -4.58 4.03 -5.75
C ALA A 141 -3.97 4.96 -4.69
N ALA A 142 -4.65 6.07 -4.39
CA ALA A 142 -4.25 6.97 -3.30
C ALA A 142 -4.29 6.26 -1.93
N THR A 143 -5.33 5.46 -1.69
CA THR A 143 -5.48 4.67 -0.47
C THR A 143 -4.35 3.65 -0.33
N ALA A 144 -4.07 2.86 -1.36
CA ALA A 144 -2.97 1.89 -1.34
C ALA A 144 -1.60 2.57 -1.10
N SER A 145 -1.40 3.76 -1.69
CA SER A 145 -0.18 4.55 -1.48
C SER A 145 -0.04 5.06 -0.04
N PHE A 146 -1.12 5.58 0.55
CA PHE A 146 -1.15 5.99 1.96
C PHE A 146 -0.82 4.82 2.89
N LEU A 147 -1.35 3.64 2.60
CA LEU A 147 -1.13 2.44 3.39
C LEU A 147 0.28 1.87 3.24
N GLY A 148 0.91 2.03 2.08
CA GLY A 148 2.34 1.82 1.89
C GLY A 148 3.18 2.74 2.79
N GLY A 149 2.81 4.03 2.85
CA GLY A 149 3.46 5.02 3.70
C GLY A 149 3.28 4.75 5.21
N MET A 150 2.13 4.24 5.62
CA MET A 150 1.88 3.81 7.01
C MET A 150 2.91 2.77 7.47
N ARG A 151 3.32 1.85 6.59
CA ARG A 151 4.33 0.82 6.91
C ARG A 151 5.69 1.42 7.22
N TRP A 152 6.07 2.48 6.50
CA TRP A 152 7.29 3.23 6.81
C TRP A 152 7.17 3.91 8.17
N GLY A 153 6.02 4.52 8.46
CA GLY A 153 5.72 5.10 9.78
C GLY A 153 5.79 4.09 10.93
N PHE A 154 5.46 2.82 10.67
CA PHE A 154 5.60 1.75 11.67
C PHE A 154 7.04 1.26 11.83
N ALA A 155 7.85 1.18 10.77
CA ALA A 155 9.18 0.57 10.80
C ALA A 155 10.33 1.52 11.21
N LEU A 156 10.14 2.84 11.09
CA LEU A 156 11.19 3.84 11.35
C LEU A 156 11.48 4.14 12.84
N PRO A 157 10.51 4.08 13.78
CA PRO A 157 10.80 4.35 15.19
C PRO A 157 11.86 3.39 15.77
N GLU A 158 12.79 3.90 16.57
CA GLU A 158 13.93 3.13 17.12
C GLU A 158 13.51 1.87 17.90
N ASN A 159 12.37 1.96 18.60
CA ASN A 159 11.81 0.87 19.40
C ASN A 159 10.73 0.08 18.66
N SER A 160 10.66 0.21 17.33
CA SER A 160 9.66 -0.53 16.56
C SER A 160 9.99 -2.03 16.55
N PRO A 161 8.98 -2.90 16.70
CA PRO A 161 9.12 -4.32 16.46
C PRO A 161 9.49 -4.66 15.00
N ALA A 162 9.21 -3.74 14.07
CA ALA A 162 9.61 -3.84 12.67
C ALA A 162 10.91 -3.07 12.46
N LYS A 163 11.93 -3.72 11.91
CA LYS A 163 13.18 -3.05 11.55
C LYS A 163 13.04 -2.34 10.20
N PRO A 164 13.75 -1.22 9.97
CA PRO A 164 13.79 -0.54 8.68
C PRO A 164 14.73 -1.26 7.70
N ASP A 165 14.50 -2.55 7.47
CA ASP A 165 15.23 -3.35 6.50
C ASP A 165 14.59 -3.28 5.11
N TRP A 166 15.34 -3.70 4.09
CA TRP A 166 14.89 -3.68 2.70
C TRP A 166 13.55 -4.38 2.50
N SER A 167 13.32 -5.51 3.19
CA SER A 167 12.08 -6.27 3.07
C SER A 167 10.87 -5.45 3.55
N ASN A 168 10.96 -4.80 4.71
CA ASN A 168 9.84 -4.04 5.25
C ASN A 168 9.56 -2.76 4.48
N LEU A 169 10.61 -2.06 4.03
CA LEU A 169 10.47 -0.82 3.27
C LEU A 169 9.96 -1.08 1.84
N ALA A 170 10.50 -2.10 1.16
CA ALA A 170 10.05 -2.49 -0.18
C ALA A 170 8.60 -2.96 -0.17
N ASN A 171 8.18 -3.72 0.85
CA ASN A 171 6.79 -4.16 1.00
C ASN A 171 5.79 -2.99 1.17
N GLY A 172 6.24 -1.79 1.55
CA GLY A 172 5.42 -0.59 1.54
C GLY A 172 5.33 0.08 0.16
N ILE A 173 6.40 0.01 -0.64
CA ILE A 173 6.48 0.64 -1.96
C ILE A 173 5.82 -0.22 -3.04
N VAL A 174 6.08 -1.53 -3.06
CA VAL A 174 5.67 -2.42 -4.16
C VAL A 174 4.16 -2.37 -4.41
N PRO A 175 3.28 -2.52 -3.41
CA PRO A 175 1.83 -2.41 -3.63
C PRO A 175 1.40 -1.01 -4.08
N ALA A 176 2.05 0.05 -3.58
CA ALA A 176 1.75 1.43 -3.97
C ALA A 176 2.09 1.69 -5.45
N LEU A 177 3.22 1.16 -5.94
CA LEU A 177 3.60 1.26 -7.35
C LEU A 177 2.62 0.50 -8.25
N LEU A 178 2.20 -0.71 -7.84
CA LEU A 178 1.18 -1.47 -8.59
C LEU A 178 -0.15 -0.70 -8.65
N ALA A 179 -0.53 -0.05 -7.55
CA ALA A 179 -1.74 0.76 -7.50
C ALA A 179 -1.64 2.04 -8.34
N CYS A 180 -0.48 2.70 -8.38
CA CYS A 180 -0.24 3.81 -9.32
C CYS A 180 -0.27 3.34 -10.78
N GLN A 181 0.32 2.18 -11.08
CA GLN A 181 0.31 1.58 -12.42
C GLN A 181 -1.13 1.27 -12.88
N ALA A 182 -2.05 0.95 -11.96
CA ALA A 182 -3.46 0.75 -12.27
C ALA A 182 -4.11 1.97 -12.98
N LEU A 183 -3.62 3.18 -12.71
CA LEU A 183 -4.13 4.42 -13.31
C LEU A 183 -3.68 4.65 -14.76
N LEU A 184 -2.68 3.90 -15.21
CA LEU A 184 -2.15 4.03 -16.57
C LEU A 184 -2.90 3.13 -17.57
N PHE A 185 -3.77 2.24 -17.09
CA PHE A 185 -4.61 1.44 -17.97
C PHE A 185 -5.74 2.30 -18.55
N LYS A 186 -5.94 2.20 -19.87
CA LYS A 186 -7.08 2.84 -20.55
C LYS A 186 -8.41 2.18 -20.18
N ASP A 187 -8.39 0.87 -19.96
CA ASP A 187 -9.56 0.13 -19.53
C ASP A 187 -9.65 0.10 -18.00
N ILE A 188 -10.75 0.63 -17.48
CA ILE A 188 -11.09 0.62 -16.05
C ILE A 188 -11.10 -0.79 -15.48
N THR A 189 -11.51 -1.80 -16.25
CA THR A 189 -11.53 -3.19 -15.75
C THR A 189 -10.13 -3.67 -15.42
N GLN A 190 -9.15 -3.37 -16.29
CA GLN A 190 -7.74 -3.74 -16.06
C GLN A 190 -7.15 -2.97 -14.87
N GLY A 191 -7.44 -1.68 -14.76
CA GLY A 191 -7.05 -0.85 -13.62
C GLY A 191 -7.62 -1.40 -12.31
N ALA A 192 -8.92 -1.73 -12.27
CA ALA A 192 -9.57 -2.29 -11.08
C ALA A 192 -8.97 -3.64 -10.66
N VAL A 193 -8.69 -4.54 -11.61
CA VAL A 193 -8.04 -5.83 -11.32
C VAL A 193 -6.64 -5.65 -10.76
N MET A 194 -5.83 -4.76 -11.34
CA MET A 194 -4.50 -4.44 -10.84
C MET A 194 -4.54 -3.83 -9.43
N LEU A 195 -5.52 -2.97 -9.17
CA LEU A 195 -5.74 -2.40 -7.85
C LEU A 195 -6.19 -3.45 -6.83
N MET A 196 -7.08 -4.38 -7.19
CA MET A 196 -7.45 -5.50 -6.31
C MET A 196 -6.24 -6.36 -5.97
N LEU A 197 -5.37 -6.64 -6.95
CA LEU A 197 -4.13 -7.39 -6.72
C LEU A 197 -3.21 -6.65 -5.74
N ALA A 198 -3.01 -5.34 -5.93
CA ALA A 198 -2.22 -4.50 -5.03
C ALA A 198 -2.77 -4.52 -3.59
N LEU A 199 -4.09 -4.37 -3.43
CA LEU A 199 -4.77 -4.45 -2.13
C LEU A 199 -4.62 -5.83 -1.48
N GLY A 200 -4.70 -6.91 -2.26
CA GLY A 200 -4.52 -8.28 -1.79
C GLY A 200 -3.10 -8.56 -1.31
N ILE A 201 -2.09 -8.14 -2.08
CA ILE A 201 -0.67 -8.24 -1.69
C ILE A 201 -0.43 -7.48 -0.38
N MET A 202 -0.98 -6.27 -0.27
CA MET A 202 -0.82 -5.47 0.95
C MET A 202 -1.49 -6.12 2.16
N LEU A 203 -2.71 -6.63 2.02
CA LEU A 203 -3.40 -7.36 3.08
C LEU A 203 -2.61 -8.62 3.50
N HIS A 204 -2.06 -9.35 2.52
CA HIS A 204 -1.22 -10.51 2.80
C HIS A 204 -0.01 -10.14 3.65
N TYR A 205 0.64 -9.01 3.37
CA TYR A 205 1.76 -8.54 4.16
C TYR A 205 1.36 -8.06 5.57
N ASP A 206 0.19 -7.43 5.72
CA ASP A 206 -0.29 -6.97 7.02
C ASP A 206 -0.65 -8.15 7.96
N ILE A 207 -1.11 -9.27 7.41
CA ILE A 207 -1.49 -10.46 8.18
C ILE A 207 -0.29 -11.39 8.42
N SER A 208 0.43 -11.74 7.35
CA SER A 208 1.40 -12.85 7.35
C SER A 208 2.79 -12.43 7.83
N VAL A 209 3.22 -11.21 7.49
CA VAL A 209 4.59 -10.75 7.75
C VAL A 209 4.68 -10.02 9.09
N PHE A 210 3.57 -9.49 9.61
CA PHE A 210 3.54 -8.77 10.87
C PHE A 210 2.68 -9.46 11.94
N PRO A 211 3.26 -10.37 12.74
CA PRO A 211 2.59 -10.88 13.93
C PRO A 211 2.28 -9.74 14.92
N THR A 212 3.06 -8.66 14.91
CA THR A 212 3.06 -7.62 15.94
C THR A 212 1.92 -6.61 15.89
N TYR A 213 1.15 -6.54 14.80
CA TYR A 213 -0.03 -5.67 14.81
C TYR A 213 -1.07 -6.18 15.82
N PRO A 214 -1.72 -5.26 16.56
CA PRO A 214 -2.79 -5.65 17.46
C PRO A 214 -3.92 -6.30 16.65
N ARG A 215 -4.59 -7.28 17.26
CA ARG A 215 -5.60 -8.10 16.57
C ARG A 215 -6.70 -7.26 15.93
N TRP A 216 -7.19 -6.24 16.64
CA TRP A 216 -8.22 -5.33 16.14
C TRP A 216 -7.81 -4.63 14.84
N PHE A 217 -6.52 -4.29 14.69
CA PHE A 217 -6.02 -3.63 13.49
C PHE A 217 -6.03 -4.61 12.32
N LYS A 218 -5.54 -5.84 12.51
CA LYS A 218 -5.57 -6.88 11.46
C LYS A 218 -6.99 -7.15 10.95
N VAL A 219 -7.96 -7.26 11.87
CA VAL A 219 -9.37 -7.44 11.49
C VAL A 219 -9.87 -6.24 10.70
N LEU A 220 -9.57 -5.02 11.15
CA LEU A 220 -9.95 -3.79 10.45
C LEU A 220 -9.37 -3.74 9.02
N ARG A 221 -8.12 -4.19 8.82
CA ARG A 221 -7.49 -4.31 7.50
C ARG A 221 -8.20 -5.33 6.61
N VAL A 222 -8.54 -6.49 7.16
CA VAL A 222 -9.30 -7.53 6.43
C VAL A 222 -10.65 -6.98 5.98
N VAL A 223 -11.44 -6.46 6.92
CA VAL A 223 -12.80 -5.95 6.63
C VAL A 223 -12.73 -4.81 5.61
N GLY A 224 -11.83 -3.84 5.81
CA GLY A 224 -11.66 -2.72 4.88
C GLY A 224 -11.30 -3.19 3.47
N THR A 225 -10.32 -4.09 3.34
CA THR A 225 -9.90 -4.61 2.04
C THR A 225 -10.99 -5.43 1.36
N VAL A 226 -11.74 -6.24 2.10
CA VAL A 226 -12.89 -6.98 1.54
C VAL A 226 -13.93 -6.02 0.99
N VAL A 227 -14.29 -4.96 1.74
CA VAL A 227 -15.25 -3.95 1.26
C VAL A 227 -14.73 -3.24 0.01
N MET A 228 -13.46 -2.84 -0.01
CA MET A 228 -12.83 -2.19 -1.18
C MET A 228 -12.88 -3.10 -2.42
N VAL A 229 -12.49 -4.37 -2.27
CA VAL A 229 -12.47 -5.35 -3.37
C VAL A 229 -13.88 -5.65 -3.87
N LEU A 230 -14.86 -5.88 -2.98
CA LEU A 230 -16.25 -6.11 -3.37
C LEU A 230 -16.83 -4.90 -4.10
N SER A 231 -16.50 -3.69 -3.67
CA SER A 231 -16.97 -2.46 -4.32
C SER A 231 -16.38 -2.30 -5.73
N LEU A 232 -15.08 -2.57 -5.90
CA LEU A 232 -14.44 -2.56 -7.22
C LEU A 232 -15.02 -3.64 -8.13
N LEU A 233 -15.33 -4.82 -7.58
CA LEU A 233 -15.92 -5.93 -8.32
C LEU A 233 -17.34 -5.58 -8.79
N ALA A 234 -18.13 -4.94 -7.92
CA ALA A 234 -19.45 -4.43 -8.27
C ALA A 234 -19.37 -3.42 -9.43
N THR A 235 -18.40 -2.51 -9.42
CA THR A 235 -18.20 -1.55 -10.54
C THR A 235 -17.87 -2.25 -11.85
N VAL A 236 -16.98 -3.25 -11.83
CA VAL A 236 -16.65 -4.04 -13.01
C VAL A 236 -17.85 -4.84 -13.51
N ALA A 237 -18.63 -5.43 -12.59
CA ALA A 237 -19.83 -6.17 -12.93
C ALA A 237 -20.90 -5.25 -13.56
N LEU A 238 -21.14 -4.07 -12.97
CA LEU A 238 -22.07 -3.07 -13.51
C LEU A 238 -21.70 -2.62 -14.91
N LYS A 239 -20.40 -2.40 -15.18
CA LYS A 239 -19.90 -2.12 -16.53
C LYS A 239 -20.32 -3.22 -17.50
N ALA A 240 -20.04 -4.48 -17.15
CA ALA A 240 -20.34 -5.63 -18.00
C ALA A 240 -21.85 -5.80 -18.24
N PHE A 241 -22.68 -5.68 -17.22
CA PHE A 241 -24.14 -5.80 -17.37
C PHE A 241 -24.74 -4.70 -18.25
N LEU A 242 -24.30 -3.45 -18.08
CA LEU A 242 -24.85 -2.32 -18.83
C LEU A 242 -24.35 -2.28 -20.29
N GLU A 243 -23.14 -2.76 -20.57
CA GLU A 243 -22.66 -2.96 -21.94
C GLU A 243 -23.48 -4.03 -22.68
N VAL A 244 -23.90 -5.10 -21.99
CA VAL A 244 -24.74 -6.16 -22.57
C VAL A 244 -26.13 -5.64 -22.93
N GLU A 245 -26.79 -4.91 -22.03
CA GLU A 245 -28.12 -4.31 -22.28
C GLU A 245 -28.10 -3.36 -23.49
N GLN A 246 -27.09 -2.51 -23.61
CA GLN A 246 -26.96 -1.59 -24.76
C GLN A 246 -26.75 -2.35 -26.08
N SER A 247 -26.05 -3.47 -26.04
CA SER A 247 -25.83 -4.29 -27.24
C SER A 247 -27.11 -5.00 -27.70
N ASP A 248 -27.99 -5.40 -26.78
CA ASP A 248 -29.24 -6.10 -27.13
C ASP A 248 -30.28 -5.12 -27.71
N ASP A 249 -30.45 -3.96 -27.09
CA ASP A 249 -31.38 -2.92 -27.57
C ASP A 249 -30.98 -2.39 -28.97
N GLY A 250 -29.68 -2.26 -29.22
CA GLY A 250 -29.14 -1.90 -30.53
C GLY A 250 -29.48 -2.93 -31.64
N LYS A 251 -29.58 -4.22 -31.28
CA LYS A 251 -29.91 -5.30 -32.23
C LYS A 251 -31.40 -5.38 -32.52
N ILE A 252 -32.25 -5.15 -31.51
CA ILE A 252 -33.71 -5.11 -31.67
C ILE A 252 -34.11 -3.96 -32.60
N ARG A 253 -33.44 -2.81 -32.52
CA ARG A 253 -33.77 -1.63 -33.34
C ARG A 253 -33.37 -1.73 -34.82
N GLN A 254 -32.54 -2.72 -35.19
CA GLN A 254 -32.06 -2.93 -36.56
C GLN A 254 -32.83 -4.04 -37.33
N ASN A 255 -33.69 -4.80 -36.64
CA ASN A 255 -34.59 -5.80 -37.24
C ASN A 255 -36.00 -5.24 -37.41
#